data_AF-A0A7V4PMT6-F1
#
_entry.id   AF-A0A7V4PMT6-F1
#
_cell.length_a   1.000
_cell.length_b   1.000
_cell.length_c   1.000
_cell.angle_alpha   90.00
_cell.angle_beta   90.00
_cell.angle_gamma   90.00
#
_symmetry.space_group_name_H-M   'P 1'
#
loop_
_entity.id
_entity.type
_entity.pdbx_description
1 polymer ?
#
loop_
_entity_poly.entity_id
_entity_poly.type
_entity_poly.pdbx_seq_one_letter_code
_entity_poly.pdbx_strand_id
1 'polypeptide(L)'
;MSHLFEIWQTIQNTLFPWFGEVLDLLTEKEREFVQVVQLAEIQKHMGPYRWEGMGRKPEDRLAIAKAFITKAVYNCPTTKGLITLVRDSKNLRRLCGWERYIHNRQIVRLSGPF
;
A
#
# COMPACT_ATOMS: atom_id res chain seq x y z
N MET A 1 20.78 11.60 -3.62
CA MET A 1 19.98 10.43 -4.01
C MET A 1 20.90 9.46 -4.72
N SER A 2 20.73 8.15 -4.54
CA SER A 2 21.72 7.14 -4.97
C SER A 2 21.67 6.90 -6.49
N HIS A 3 22.82 6.63 -7.11
CA HIS A 3 23.00 6.28 -8.53
C HIS A 3 22.02 5.19 -9.04
N LEU A 4 21.59 4.29 -8.15
CA LEU A 4 20.56 3.29 -8.44
C LEU A 4 19.19 3.89 -8.77
N PHE A 5 18.82 5.00 -8.11
CA PHE A 5 17.58 5.69 -8.40
C PHE A 5 17.61 6.31 -9.81
N GLU A 6 18.74 6.89 -10.21
CA GLU A 6 18.92 7.48 -11.55
C GLU A 6 18.87 6.41 -12.64
N ILE A 7 19.55 5.27 -12.43
CA ILE A 7 19.46 4.11 -13.34
C ILE A 7 18.02 3.63 -13.43
N TRP A 8 17.33 3.48 -12.29
CA TRP A 8 15.94 3.05 -12.26
C TRP A 8 15.02 4.00 -13.03
N GLN A 9 15.15 5.31 -12.82
CA GLN A 9 14.40 6.32 -13.57
C GLN A 9 14.69 6.24 -15.07
N THR A 10 15.95 6.04 -15.46
CA THR A 10 16.35 5.92 -16.87
C THR A 10 15.73 4.68 -17.52
N ILE A 11 15.77 3.53 -16.84
CA ILE A 11 15.15 2.29 -17.31
C ILE A 11 13.63 2.46 -17.43
N GLN A 12 12.97 3.04 -16.41
CA GLN A 12 11.52 3.26 -16.42
C GLN A 12 11.10 4.17 -17.57
N ASN A 13 11.79 5.30 -17.77
CA ASN A 13 11.46 6.25 -18.83
C ASN A 13 11.75 5.71 -20.24
N THR A 14 12.77 4.85 -20.38
CA THR A 14 13.11 4.22 -21.67
C THR A 14 12.15 3.10 -22.03
N LEU A 15 11.83 2.21 -21.08
CA LEU A 15 11.01 1.03 -21.34
C LEU A 15 9.50 1.32 -21.30
N PHE A 16 9.11 2.27 -20.45
CA PHE A 16 7.71 2.62 -20.20
C PHE A 16 7.52 4.14 -20.31
N PRO A 17 7.74 4.77 -21.47
CA PRO A 17 7.63 6.23 -21.61
C PRO A 17 6.23 6.77 -21.28
N TRP A 18 5.18 5.95 -21.38
CA TRP A 18 3.81 6.30 -21.01
C TRP A 18 3.52 6.19 -19.50
N PHE A 19 4.48 5.75 -18.68
CA PHE A 19 4.25 5.45 -17.26
C PHE A 19 3.93 6.70 -16.45
N GLY A 20 4.52 7.84 -16.81
CA GLY A 20 4.19 9.15 -16.24
C GLY A 20 2.76 9.62 -16.56
N GLU A 21 2.15 9.10 -17.62
CA GLU A 21 0.76 9.42 -18.01
C GLU A 21 -0.26 8.48 -17.32
N VAL A 22 0.17 7.27 -16.94
CA VAL A 22 -0.70 6.23 -16.34
C VAL A 22 -0.66 6.23 -14.80
N LEU A 23 0.44 6.68 -14.22
CA LEU A 23 0.56 6.85 -12.78
C LEU A 23 0.06 8.23 -12.37
N ASP A 24 -1.01 8.24 -11.57
CA ASP A 24 -1.49 9.46 -10.92
C ASP A 24 -0.37 10.02 -10.04
N LEU A 25 -0.09 11.32 -10.15
CA LEU A 25 0.96 11.97 -9.35
C LEU A 25 0.70 11.76 -7.86
N LEU A 26 1.75 11.39 -7.11
CA LEU A 26 1.64 11.22 -5.67
C LEU A 26 1.51 12.59 -4.99
N THR A 27 0.47 12.70 -4.14
CA THR A 27 0.31 13.82 -3.21
C THR A 27 1.43 13.83 -2.17
N GLU A 28 1.63 14.95 -1.47
CA GLU A 28 2.66 15.05 -0.45
C GLU A 28 2.50 13.98 0.65
N LYS A 29 1.26 13.73 1.09
CA LYS A 29 0.95 12.69 2.07
C LYS A 29 1.22 11.27 1.57
N GLU A 30 1.06 11.03 0.28
CA GLU A 30 1.41 9.74 -0.33
C GLU A 30 2.93 9.55 -0.43
N ARG A 31 3.69 10.63 -0.66
CA ARG A 31 5.16 10.59 -0.63
C ARG A 31 5.69 10.34 0.77
N GLU A 32 5.14 11.03 1.77
CA GLU A 32 5.42 10.80 3.20
C GLU A 32 5.18 9.32 3.55
N PHE A 33 4.03 8.77 3.13
CA PHE A 33 3.72 7.35 3.29
C PHE A 33 4.80 6.45 2.67
N VAL A 34 5.21 6.71 1.42
CA VAL A 34 6.24 5.92 0.74
C VAL A 34 7.56 5.96 1.51
N GLN A 35 7.97 7.14 1.99
CA GLN A 35 9.18 7.30 2.80
C GLN A 35 9.11 6.49 4.09
N VAL A 36 7.99 6.53 4.81
CA VAL A 36 7.80 5.76 6.06
C VAL A 36 7.87 4.26 5.78
N VAL A 37 7.21 3.78 4.73
CA VAL A 37 7.26 2.34 4.35
C VAL A 37 8.67 1.91 3.97
N GLN A 38 9.41 2.75 3.24
CA GLN A 38 10.80 2.48 2.87
C GLN A 38 11.70 2.42 4.09
N LEU A 39 11.57 3.36 5.03
CA LEU A 39 12.37 3.39 6.25
C LEU A 39 12.05 2.22 7.20
N ALA A 40 10.77 1.86 7.31
CA ALA A 40 10.33 0.80 8.21
C ALA A 40 10.64 -0.61 7.69
N GLU A 41 11.00 -0.75 6.40
CA GLU A 41 11.35 -2.02 5.75
C GLU A 41 10.37 -3.17 6.05
N ILE A 42 9.08 -2.85 6.23
CA ILE A 42 8.07 -3.76 6.81
C ILE A 42 7.98 -5.11 6.11
N GLN A 43 8.30 -5.19 4.83
CA GLN A 43 8.31 -6.42 4.06
C GLN A 43 9.27 -7.47 4.62
N LYS A 44 10.42 -7.06 5.19
CA LYS A 44 11.40 -7.96 5.80
C LYS A 44 10.86 -8.68 7.04
N HIS A 45 9.83 -8.10 7.67
CA HIS A 45 9.23 -8.61 8.90
C HIS A 45 7.96 -9.45 8.68
N MET A 46 7.57 -9.70 7.42
CA MET A 46 6.33 -10.42 7.12
C MET A 46 6.45 -11.95 7.14
N GLY A 47 7.67 -12.50 7.17
CA GLY A 47 7.93 -13.94 7.12
C GLY A 47 7.09 -14.78 8.09
N PRO A 48 7.07 -14.44 9.40
CA PRO A 48 6.30 -15.16 10.41
C PRO A 48 4.77 -15.14 10.21
N TYR A 49 4.25 -14.21 9.40
CA TYR A 49 2.82 -14.05 9.17
C TYR A 49 2.34 -14.70 7.87
N ARG A 50 3.22 -15.45 7.19
CA ARG A 50 2.87 -16.16 5.97
C ARG A 50 1.87 -17.27 6.27
N TRP A 51 0.87 -17.41 5.40
CA TRP A 51 -0.08 -18.52 5.51
C TRP A 51 0.58 -19.84 5.14
N GLU A 52 0.51 -20.81 6.05
CA GLU A 52 1.13 -22.14 5.89
C GLU A 52 0.16 -23.20 5.33
N GLY A 53 -1.02 -22.79 4.85
CA GLY A 53 -1.98 -23.70 4.19
C GLY A 53 -3.06 -24.28 5.10
N MET A 54 -3.01 -24.03 6.42
CA MET A 54 -4.04 -24.49 7.35
C MET A 54 -5.19 -23.48 7.48
N GLY A 55 -6.42 -23.98 7.37
CA GLY A 55 -7.65 -23.19 7.54
C GLY A 55 -7.91 -22.17 6.43
N ARG A 56 -8.71 -21.15 6.74
CA ARG A 56 -9.04 -20.08 5.79
C ARG A 56 -7.81 -19.20 5.56
N LYS A 57 -7.44 -18.99 4.30
CA LYS A 57 -6.37 -18.05 3.93
C LYS A 57 -6.65 -16.65 4.50
N PRO A 58 -5.74 -16.08 5.30
CA PRO A 58 -5.90 -14.73 5.83
C PRO A 58 -5.76 -13.67 4.74
N GLU A 59 -6.23 -12.48 5.03
CA GLU A 59 -5.95 -11.29 4.21
C GLU A 59 -4.44 -11.00 4.19
N ASP A 60 -3.99 -10.29 3.15
CA ASP A 60 -2.58 -9.91 3.01
C ASP A 60 -2.12 -9.04 4.18
N ARG A 61 -1.24 -9.61 5.00
CA ARG A 61 -0.70 -8.97 6.21
C ARG A 61 0.17 -7.77 5.88
N LEU A 62 0.88 -7.79 4.75
CA LEU A 62 1.65 -6.64 4.29
C LEU A 62 0.71 -5.49 3.92
N ALA A 63 -0.40 -5.77 3.26
CA ALA A 63 -1.39 -4.77 2.89
C ALA A 63 -2.06 -4.14 4.13
N ILE A 64 -2.39 -4.97 5.13
CA ILE A 64 -2.90 -4.50 6.42
C ILE A 64 -1.88 -3.60 7.13
N ALA A 65 -0.61 -4.01 7.22
CA ALA A 65 0.44 -3.22 7.85
C ALA A 65 0.60 -1.85 7.19
N LYS A 66 0.61 -1.83 5.85
CA LYS A 66 0.64 -0.57 5.08
C LYS A 66 -0.55 0.32 5.39
N ALA A 67 -1.75 -0.23 5.53
CA ALA A 67 -2.92 0.57 5.90
C ALA A 67 -2.82 1.21 7.29
N PHE A 68 -2.21 0.51 8.25
CA PHE A 68 -1.94 1.11 9.56
C PHE A 68 -0.89 2.21 9.50
N ILE A 69 0.10 2.12 8.61
CA ILE A 69 1.01 3.23 8.32
C ILE A 69 0.24 4.40 7.69
N THR A 70 -0.67 4.13 6.74
CA THR A 70 -1.56 5.17 6.19
C THR A 70 -2.36 5.83 7.30
N LYS A 71 -2.91 5.06 8.25
CA LYS A 71 -3.63 5.59 9.40
C LYS A 71 -2.78 6.60 10.19
N ALA A 72 -1.51 6.27 10.45
CA ALA A 72 -0.59 7.13 11.18
C ALA A 72 -0.23 8.41 10.39
N VAL A 73 0.14 8.28 9.11
CA VAL A 73 0.54 9.40 8.23
C VAL A 73 -0.59 10.41 8.01
N TYR A 74 -1.83 9.90 7.90
CA TYR A 74 -3.04 10.71 7.70
C TYR A 74 -3.71 11.13 9.02
N ASN A 75 -3.15 10.75 10.16
CA ASN A 75 -3.72 11.01 11.49
C ASN A 75 -5.21 10.61 11.58
N CYS A 76 -5.56 9.45 11.01
CA CYS A 76 -6.95 9.03 10.89
C CYS A 76 -7.45 8.46 12.24
N PRO A 77 -8.50 9.04 12.85
CA PRO A 77 -8.89 8.72 14.22
C PRO A 77 -9.55 7.35 14.34
N THR A 78 -10.25 6.89 13.28
CA THR A 78 -11.07 5.67 13.34
C THR A 78 -10.69 4.70 12.23
N THR A 79 -10.85 3.41 12.51
CA THR A 79 -10.65 2.35 11.49
C THR A 79 -11.68 2.48 10.36
N LYS A 80 -12.92 2.91 10.65
CA LYS A 80 -13.92 3.19 9.62
C LYS A 80 -13.48 4.32 8.69
N GLY A 81 -12.93 5.40 9.23
CA GLY A 81 -12.35 6.49 8.45
C GLY A 81 -11.19 6.03 7.56
N LEU A 82 -10.32 5.16 8.09
CA LEU A 82 -9.22 4.57 7.31
C LEU A 82 -9.76 3.73 6.13
N ILE A 83 -10.78 2.91 6.39
CA ILE A 83 -11.40 2.08 5.34
C ILE A 83 -11.94 2.96 4.22
N THR A 84 -12.69 4.02 4.56
CA THR A 84 -13.24 4.96 3.58
C THR A 84 -12.12 5.67 2.81
N LEU A 85 -11.12 6.20 3.51
CA LEU A 85 -9.97 6.90 2.90
C LEU A 85 -9.26 6.03 1.85
N VAL A 86 -8.95 4.78 2.21
CA VAL A 86 -8.32 3.82 1.30
C VAL A 86 -9.28 3.43 0.19
N ARG A 87 -10.57 3.23 0.48
CA ARG A 87 -11.56 2.82 -0.51
C ARG A 87 -11.76 3.88 -1.58
N ASP A 88 -11.66 5.15 -1.24
CA ASP A 88 -11.94 6.25 -2.16
C ASP A 88 -10.69 6.65 -2.98
N SER A 89 -9.49 6.58 -2.40
CA SER A 89 -8.24 6.90 -3.11
C SER A 89 -7.66 5.71 -3.89
N LYS A 90 -7.61 5.83 -5.23
CA LYS A 90 -6.97 4.86 -6.13
C LYS A 90 -5.48 4.66 -5.79
N ASN A 91 -4.77 5.75 -5.50
CA ASN A 91 -3.36 5.72 -5.12
C ASN A 91 -3.14 4.99 -3.80
N LEU A 92 -3.94 5.27 -2.78
CA LEU A 92 -3.81 4.55 -1.49
C LEU A 92 -4.13 3.06 -1.62
N ARG A 93 -5.10 2.67 -2.46
CA ARG A 93 -5.33 1.25 -2.78
C ARG A 93 -4.09 0.63 -3.41
N ARG A 94 -3.47 1.29 -4.40
CA ARG A 94 -2.25 0.81 -5.07
C ARG A 94 -1.09 0.67 -4.08
N LEU A 95 -0.84 1.73 -3.33
CA LEU A 95 0.24 1.82 -2.35
C LEU A 95 0.14 0.74 -1.26
N CYS A 96 -1.08 0.52 -0.75
CA CYS A 96 -1.34 -0.54 0.24
C CYS A 96 -1.36 -1.94 -0.37
N GLY A 97 -1.54 -2.11 -1.68
CA GLY A 97 -1.62 -3.42 -2.34
C GLY A 97 -3.04 -3.98 -2.49
N TRP A 98 -4.05 -3.11 -2.47
CA TRP A 98 -5.47 -3.45 -2.59
C TRP A 98 -6.11 -3.20 -3.96
N GLU A 99 -5.32 -2.87 -4.99
CA GLU A 99 -5.84 -2.58 -6.34
C GLU A 99 -6.64 -3.74 -6.97
N ARG A 100 -6.32 -5.01 -6.62
CA ARG A 100 -6.95 -6.19 -7.22
C ARG A 100 -8.29 -6.59 -6.61
N TYR A 101 -8.75 -5.92 -5.55
CA TYR A 101 -9.92 -6.36 -4.75
C TYR A 101 -11.19 -5.53 -4.98
N ILE A 102 -11.32 -4.90 -6.15
CA ILE A 102 -12.47 -4.03 -6.50
C ILE A 102 -13.79 -4.84 -6.62
N HIS A 103 -13.72 -6.18 -6.75
CA HIS A 103 -14.89 -7.05 -6.67
C HIS A 103 -15.28 -7.36 -5.20
N ASN A 104 -15.93 -6.38 -4.57
CA ASN A 104 -17.04 -6.52 -3.61
C ASN A 104 -16.98 -7.51 -2.42
N ARG A 105 -15.83 -7.93 -1.85
CA ARG A 105 -15.89 -8.81 -0.64
C ARG A 105 -14.82 -8.71 0.46
N GLN A 106 -13.79 -7.85 0.37
CA GLN A 106 -12.69 -7.91 1.36
C GLN A 106 -12.33 -6.59 2.07
N ILE A 107 -12.64 -5.41 1.51
CA ILE A 107 -12.42 -4.13 2.21
C ILE A 107 -13.33 -3.99 3.46
N VAL A 108 -14.50 -4.63 3.44
CA VAL A 108 -15.47 -4.67 4.56
C VAL A 108 -15.00 -5.54 5.74
N ARG A 109 -13.88 -6.27 5.63
CA ARG A 109 -13.40 -7.13 6.74
C ARG A 109 -12.52 -6.43 7.77
N LEU A 110 -12.11 -5.20 7.49
CA LEU A 110 -11.45 -4.33 8.48
C LEU A 110 -12.42 -3.85 9.60
N SER A 111 -13.73 -4.15 9.48
CA SER A 111 -14.74 -3.92 10.54
C SER A 111 -15.07 -5.16 11.39
N GLY A 112 -14.37 -6.29 11.20
CA GLY A 112 -14.38 -7.38 12.18
C GLY A 112 -13.50 -7.02 13.39
N PRO A 113 -13.74 -7.59 14.58
CA PRO A 113 -12.87 -7.37 15.72
C PRO A 113 -11.47 -7.87 15.35
N PHE A 114 -10.50 -6.96 15.40
CA PHE A 114 -9.09 -7.32 15.49
C PHE A 114 -8.81 -7.90 16.88
#